data_AF-A0A813F446-F1
#
_entry.id   AF-A0A813F446-F1
#
_cell.length_a   1.000
_cell.length_b   1.000
_cell.length_c   1.000
_cell.angle_alpha   90.00
_cell.angle_beta   90.00
_cell.angle_gamma   90.00
#
_symmetry.space_group_name_H-M   'P 1'
#
loop_
_entity.id
_entity.type
_entity.pdbx_description
1 polymer ?
#
loop_
_entity_poly.entity_id
_entity_poly.type
_entity_poly.pdbx_seq_one_letter_code
_entity_poly.pdbx_strand_id
1 'polypeptide(L)'
;FDVLATLGEEAEHPNVVPRGIVLTLLLSGILYCATGLVFTGLVSYPEIEVTAPLARAADLRGLHRLAVAVSAGAVGNTLTTVIGGVLGGPRICYVMAQDGLLPKSLAGVNRFGAPAQALLVTGFPTAICALLVEFAPLAEIVSAGALCSFSLVCAALVLLRYPCSDSDDVVTGVASVQPAVLGRPTHEGFK
;
A
#
# COMPACT_ATOMS: atom_id res chain seq x y z
N PHE A 1 5.24 0.56 -5.51
CA PHE A 1 4.87 0.52 -6.94
C PHE A 1 3.42 0.93 -7.13
N ASP A 2 2.47 0.43 -6.35
CA ASP A 2 1.04 0.78 -6.50
C ASP A 2 0.77 2.29 -6.32
N VAL A 3 1.36 2.91 -5.28
CA VAL A 3 1.32 4.37 -5.10
C VAL A 3 1.98 5.15 -6.25
N LEU A 4 2.98 4.57 -6.93
CA LEU A 4 3.59 5.19 -8.11
C LEU A 4 2.66 5.11 -9.32
N ALA A 5 1.82 4.08 -9.41
CA ALA A 5 0.81 3.96 -10.45
C ALA A 5 -0.30 5.00 -10.26
N THR A 6 -0.72 5.28 -9.01
CA THR A 6 -1.69 6.35 -8.73
C THR A 6 -1.13 7.75 -9.00
N LEU A 7 0.18 7.95 -8.78
CA LEU A 7 0.86 9.21 -9.15
C LEU A 7 1.06 9.37 -10.66
N GLY A 8 0.73 8.36 -11.46
CA GLY A 8 0.81 8.42 -12.91
C GLY A 8 -0.13 9.45 -13.53
N GLU A 9 -1.23 9.80 -12.85
CA GLU A 9 -2.16 10.85 -13.29
C GLU A 9 -1.53 12.25 -13.26
N GLU A 10 -0.47 12.45 -12.46
CA GLU A 10 0.23 13.72 -12.31
C GLU A 10 1.52 13.80 -13.16
N ALA A 11 1.81 12.75 -13.94
CA ALA A 11 3.00 12.71 -14.80
C ALA A 11 2.77 13.50 -16.11
N GLU A 12 3.62 14.49 -16.38
CA GLU A 12 3.59 15.27 -17.63
C GLU A 12 3.69 14.41 -18.91
N HIS A 13 4.29 13.22 -18.80
CA HIS A 13 4.42 12.27 -19.90
C HIS A 13 3.89 10.88 -19.52
N PRO A 14 2.76 10.42 -20.05
CA PRO A 14 2.13 9.16 -19.63
C PRO A 14 3.00 7.92 -19.92
N ASN A 15 3.89 7.99 -20.92
CA ASN A 15 4.80 6.90 -21.28
C ASN A 15 5.95 6.68 -20.27
N VAL A 16 6.20 7.64 -19.37
CA VAL A 16 7.28 7.51 -18.37
C VAL A 16 6.85 6.70 -17.15
N VAL A 17 5.55 6.67 -16.86
CA VAL A 17 4.97 5.94 -15.71
C VAL A 17 5.34 4.45 -15.73
N PRO A 18 5.10 3.67 -16.82
CA PRO A 18 5.46 2.25 -16.84
C PRO A 18 6.97 2.01 -16.75
N ARG A 19 7.79 2.86 -17.38
CA ARG A 19 9.26 2.77 -17.29
C ARG A 19 9.76 3.04 -15.87
N GLY A 20 9.15 4.02 -15.19
CA GLY A 20 9.45 4.34 -13.80
C GLY A 20 9.14 3.17 -12.86
N ILE A 21 7.99 2.52 -13.03
CA ILE A 21 7.62 1.35 -12.22
C ILE A 21 8.65 0.21 -12.39
N VAL A 22 9.02 -0.13 -13.63
CA VAL A 22 10.03 -1.18 -13.89
C VAL A 22 11.40 -0.82 -13.30
N LEU A 23 11.84 0.43 -13.45
CA LEU A 23 13.13 0.89 -12.93
C LEU A 23 13.17 0.85 -11.40
N THR A 24 12.13 1.34 -10.72
CA THR A 24 12.05 1.29 -9.25
C THR A 24 12.02 -0.14 -8.71
N LEU A 25 11.31 -1.05 -9.39
CA LEU A 25 11.26 -2.46 -9.01
C LEU A 25 12.64 -3.12 -9.15
N LEU A 26 13.31 -2.89 -10.27
CA LEU A 26 14.62 -3.47 -10.57
C LEU A 26 15.68 -2.93 -9.60
N LEU A 27 15.70 -1.62 -9.37
CA LEU A 27 16.61 -0.98 -8.43
C LEU A 27 16.38 -1.50 -6.99
N SER A 28 15.13 -1.59 -6.55
CA SER A 28 14.77 -2.15 -5.25
C SER A 28 15.20 -3.61 -5.11
N GLY A 29 15.02 -4.42 -6.15
CA GLY A 29 15.46 -5.82 -6.18
C GLY A 29 16.97 -5.97 -6.04
N ILE A 30 17.75 -5.15 -6.77
CA ILE A 30 19.22 -5.15 -6.64
C ILE A 30 19.64 -4.78 -5.22
N LEU A 31 19.05 -3.71 -4.66
CA LEU A 31 19.34 -3.29 -3.29
C LEU A 31 18.99 -4.37 -2.28
N TYR A 32 17.86 -5.06 -2.45
CA TYR A 32 17.44 -6.16 -1.59
C TYR A 32 18.41 -7.35 -1.63
N CYS A 33 18.86 -7.75 -2.82
CA CYS A 33 19.89 -8.79 -2.95
C CYS A 33 21.22 -8.35 -2.32
N ALA A 34 21.64 -7.10 -2.53
CA ALA A 34 22.88 -6.57 -1.98
C ALA A 34 22.85 -6.52 -0.44
N THR A 35 21.76 -6.07 0.18
CA THR A 35 21.61 -6.05 1.64
C THR A 35 21.60 -7.47 2.21
N GLY A 36 20.93 -8.42 1.55
CA GLY A 36 20.95 -9.83 1.94
C GLY A 36 22.36 -10.44 1.91
N LEU A 37 23.16 -10.09 0.90
CA LEU A 37 24.55 -10.56 0.76
C LEU A 37 25.47 -9.95 1.83
N VAL A 38 25.30 -8.66 2.14
CA VAL A 38 26.00 -8.02 3.26
C VAL A 38 25.60 -8.67 4.59
N PHE A 39 24.31 -8.92 4.80
CA PHE A 39 23.81 -9.52 6.03
C PHE A 39 24.32 -10.94 6.26
N THR A 40 24.23 -11.80 5.25
CA THR A 40 24.78 -13.17 5.29
C THR A 40 26.31 -13.20 5.41
N GLY A 41 27.01 -12.17 4.93
CA GLY A 41 28.45 -12.00 5.16
C GLY A 41 28.81 -11.58 6.60
N LEU A 42 27.87 -10.97 7.34
CA LEU A 42 28.12 -10.43 8.69
C LEU A 42 27.81 -11.43 9.81
N VAL A 43 26.77 -12.26 9.67
CA VAL A 43 26.23 -13.12 10.74
C VAL A 43 26.04 -14.56 10.27
N SER A 44 26.50 -15.52 11.07
CA SER A 44 26.22 -16.94 10.85
C SER A 44 24.77 -17.27 11.22
N TYR A 45 24.14 -18.15 10.45
CA TYR A 45 22.71 -18.52 10.53
C TYR A 45 22.12 -18.81 11.93
N PRO A 46 22.85 -19.39 12.91
CA PRO A 46 22.27 -19.71 14.22
C PRO A 46 22.17 -18.54 15.22
N GLU A 47 22.71 -17.35 14.92
CA GLU A 47 22.69 -16.17 15.82
C GLU A 47 21.75 -15.05 15.36
N ILE A 48 20.91 -15.30 14.34
CA ILE A 48 20.02 -14.30 13.77
C ILE A 48 18.84 -14.04 14.72
N GLU A 49 18.90 -12.93 15.43
CA GLU A 49 17.79 -12.44 16.25
C GLU A 49 16.69 -11.84 15.35
N VAL A 50 15.43 -12.18 15.64
CA VAL A 50 14.26 -11.87 14.77
C VAL A 50 13.82 -10.41 14.82
N THR A 51 14.17 -9.68 15.88
CA THR A 51 13.68 -8.33 16.19
C THR A 51 14.52 -7.21 15.57
N ALA A 52 15.85 -7.35 15.58
CA ALA A 52 16.77 -6.32 15.05
C ALA A 52 18.03 -6.95 14.42
N PRO A 53 17.88 -7.79 13.38
CA PRO A 53 18.95 -8.62 12.85
C PRO A 53 20.17 -7.80 12.43
N LEU A 54 19.96 -6.70 11.70
CA LEU A 54 21.05 -5.88 11.15
C LEU A 54 21.77 -5.03 12.21
N ALA A 55 21.05 -4.53 13.22
CA ALA A 55 21.67 -3.77 14.31
C ALA A 55 22.49 -4.69 15.22
N ARG A 56 21.95 -5.88 15.54
CA ARG A 56 22.67 -6.87 16.35
C ARG A 56 23.90 -7.43 15.63
N ALA A 57 23.80 -7.66 14.32
CA ALA A 57 24.93 -8.02 13.47
C ALA A 57 26.10 -7.03 13.57
N ALA A 58 25.80 -5.72 13.56
CA ALA A 58 26.81 -4.67 13.65
C ALA A 58 27.41 -4.57 15.07
N ASP A 59 26.61 -4.80 16.11
CA ASP A 59 27.10 -4.83 17.50
C ASP A 59 28.02 -6.03 17.79
N LEU A 60 27.71 -7.21 17.24
CA LEU A 60 28.56 -8.42 17.40
C LEU A 60 29.97 -8.23 16.83
N ARG A 61 30.15 -7.31 15.89
CA ARG A 61 31.45 -6.97 15.28
C ARG A 61 32.09 -5.71 15.89
N GLY A 62 31.49 -5.12 16.92
CA GLY A 62 32.01 -3.93 17.60
C GLY A 62 31.77 -2.61 16.85
N LEU A 63 30.95 -2.59 15.79
CA LEU A 63 30.60 -1.39 15.03
C LEU A 63 29.34 -0.70 15.61
N HIS A 64 29.40 -0.34 16.89
CA HIS A 64 28.25 0.23 17.61
C HIS A 64 27.68 1.51 16.96
N ARG A 65 28.54 2.36 16.39
CA ARG A 65 28.11 3.57 15.67
C ARG A 65 27.25 3.27 14.44
N LEU A 66 27.57 2.19 13.72
CA LEU A 66 26.81 1.74 12.57
C LEU A 66 25.48 1.11 13.02
N ALA A 67 25.50 0.33 14.09
CA ALA A 67 24.29 -0.27 14.67
C ALA A 67 23.26 0.82 15.06
N VAL A 68 23.71 1.89 15.71
CA VAL A 68 22.85 3.02 16.11
C VAL A 68 22.31 3.79 14.89
N ALA A 69 23.12 4.02 13.86
CA ALA A 69 22.66 4.71 12.65
C ALA A 69 21.59 3.91 11.89
N VAL A 70 21.80 2.60 11.77
CA VAL A 70 20.86 1.68 11.09
C VAL A 70 19.57 1.52 11.89
N SER A 71 19.65 1.37 13.22
CA SER A 71 18.45 1.24 14.06
C SER A 71 17.60 2.52 14.04
N ALA A 72 18.23 3.70 14.08
CA ALA A 72 17.53 4.97 13.92
C ALA A 72 16.83 5.08 12.55
N GLY A 73 17.50 4.66 11.47
CA GLY A 73 16.91 4.61 10.13
C GLY A 73 15.74 3.62 10.04
N ALA A 74 15.86 2.45 10.66
CA ALA A 74 14.81 1.45 10.69
C ALA A 74 13.55 1.96 11.41
N VAL A 75 13.71 2.59 12.58
CA VAL A 75 12.59 3.19 13.33
C VAL A 75 11.96 4.35 12.57
N GLY A 76 12.76 5.20 11.93
CA GLY A 76 12.25 6.27 11.07
C GLY A 76 11.42 5.72 9.91
N ASN A 77 11.92 4.70 9.21
CA ASN A 77 11.24 4.07 8.08
C ASN A 77 9.94 3.36 8.49
N THR A 78 9.94 2.62 9.60
CA THR A 78 8.72 1.96 10.09
C THR A 78 7.68 2.98 10.51
N LEU A 79 8.07 4.06 11.19
CA LEU A 79 7.16 5.14 11.57
C LEU A 79 6.53 5.79 10.33
N THR A 80 7.33 6.13 9.32
CA THR A 80 6.83 6.71 8.07
C THR A 80 5.85 5.75 7.37
N THR A 81 6.16 4.45 7.33
CA THR A 81 5.31 3.44 6.69
C THR A 81 3.97 3.28 7.41
N VAL A 82 3.97 3.26 8.75
CA VAL A 82 2.75 3.17 9.57
C VAL A 82 1.89 4.41 9.36
N ILE A 83 2.47 5.61 9.42
CA ILE A 83 1.75 6.86 9.17
C ILE A 83 1.14 6.86 7.76
N GLY A 84 1.90 6.43 6.76
CA GLY A 84 1.41 6.30 5.38
C GLY A 84 0.22 5.36 5.24
N GLY A 85 0.25 4.20 5.90
CA GLY A 85 -0.86 3.24 5.90
C GLY A 85 -2.12 3.77 6.59
N VAL A 86 -1.94 4.40 7.76
CA VAL A 86 -3.03 4.99 8.55
C VAL A 86 -3.72 6.14 7.82
N LEU A 87 -2.98 6.91 7.01
CA LEU A 87 -3.55 7.98 6.18
C LEU A 87 -4.11 7.50 4.83
N GLY A 88 -3.56 6.41 4.28
CA GLY A 88 -3.98 5.85 3.00
C GLY A 88 -5.32 5.12 3.07
N GLY A 89 -5.52 4.28 4.10
CA GLY A 89 -6.73 3.48 4.27
C GLY A 89 -8.04 4.30 4.24
N PRO A 90 -8.17 5.40 5.02
CA PRO A 90 -9.36 6.22 5.04
C PRO A 90 -9.69 6.91 3.72
N ARG A 91 -8.69 7.21 2.87
CA ARG A 91 -8.91 7.81 1.54
C ARG A 91 -9.62 6.84 0.62
N ILE A 92 -9.20 5.57 0.63
CA ILE A 92 -9.81 4.51 -0.17
C ILE A 92 -11.26 4.29 0.30
N CYS A 93 -11.48 4.19 1.62
CA CYS A 93 -12.83 4.07 2.17
C CYS A 93 -13.72 5.26 1.83
N TYR A 94 -13.17 6.48 1.79
CA TYR A 94 -13.91 7.69 1.42
C TYR A 94 -14.36 7.65 -0.05
N VAL A 95 -13.47 7.25 -0.97
CA VAL A 95 -13.82 7.08 -2.39
C VAL A 95 -14.86 5.97 -2.56
N MET A 96 -14.67 4.81 -1.92
CA MET A 96 -15.64 3.70 -1.96
C MET A 96 -17.01 4.08 -1.36
N ALA A 97 -17.04 4.99 -0.37
CA ALA A 97 -18.29 5.52 0.18
C ALA A 97 -18.96 6.56 -0.73
N GLN A 98 -18.20 7.31 -1.54
CA GLN A 98 -18.74 8.15 -2.62
C GLN A 98 -19.33 7.30 -3.75
N ASP A 99 -18.68 6.19 -4.09
CA ASP A 99 -19.15 5.24 -5.10
C ASP A 99 -20.39 4.44 -4.64
N GLY A 100 -20.84 4.61 -3.40
CA GLY A 100 -22.04 3.97 -2.85
C GLY A 100 -21.85 2.51 -2.42
N LEU A 101 -20.62 1.98 -2.46
CA LEU A 101 -20.29 0.62 -2.01
C LEU A 101 -20.26 0.48 -0.48
N LEU A 102 -20.13 1.59 0.26
CA LEU A 102 -20.12 1.65 1.72
C LEU A 102 -21.21 2.60 2.24
N PRO A 103 -21.77 2.36 3.45
CA PRO A 103 -22.82 3.22 3.99
C PRO A 103 -22.34 4.66 4.14
N LYS A 104 -23.16 5.62 3.67
CA LYS A 104 -22.86 7.07 3.62
C LYS A 104 -22.41 7.68 4.95
N SER A 105 -22.72 7.03 6.07
CA SER A 105 -22.24 7.40 7.40
C SER A 105 -20.71 7.37 7.52
N LEU A 106 -19.98 6.62 6.68
CA LEU A 106 -18.50 6.65 6.64
C LEU A 106 -17.93 7.79 5.79
N ALA A 107 -18.75 8.44 4.95
CA ALA A 107 -18.37 9.62 4.18
C ALA A 107 -18.45 10.92 5.02
N GLY A 108 -18.76 10.82 6.32
CA GLY A 108 -18.77 11.94 7.25
C GLY A 108 -17.38 12.55 7.43
N VAL A 109 -17.14 13.67 6.74
CA VAL A 109 -15.92 14.46 6.86
C VAL A 109 -16.05 15.38 8.08
N ASN A 110 -15.03 15.41 8.93
CA ASN A 110 -15.01 16.34 10.07
C ASN A 110 -14.72 17.78 9.57
N ARG A 111 -14.92 18.80 10.43
CA ARG A 111 -14.70 20.24 10.16
C ARG A 111 -13.33 20.58 9.52
N PHE A 112 -12.34 19.71 9.67
CA PHE A 112 -10.97 19.86 9.14
C PHE A 112 -10.71 19.14 7.82
N GLY A 113 -11.74 18.63 7.13
CA GLY A 113 -11.56 17.94 5.85
C GLY A 113 -11.04 16.50 5.94
N ALA A 114 -10.82 15.97 7.15
CA ALA A 114 -10.33 14.61 7.37
C ALA A 114 -11.48 13.61 7.64
N PRO A 115 -11.48 12.42 7.02
CA PRO A 115 -12.48 11.36 7.25
C PRO A 115 -12.20 10.62 8.57
N ALA A 116 -12.43 11.31 9.70
CA ALA A 116 -12.14 10.79 11.04
C ALA A 116 -12.94 9.52 11.39
N GLN A 117 -14.17 9.39 10.87
CA GLN A 117 -14.98 8.20 11.09
C GLN A 117 -14.44 6.98 10.34
N ALA A 118 -14.00 7.14 9.09
CA ALA A 118 -13.34 6.07 8.35
C ALA A 118 -12.02 5.66 9.01
N LEU A 119 -11.27 6.62 9.55
CA LEU A 119 -10.04 6.35 10.30
C LEU A 119 -10.30 5.56 11.59
N LEU A 120 -11.36 5.87 12.34
CA LEU A 120 -11.71 5.09 13.54
C LEU A 120 -12.18 3.69 13.18
N VAL A 121 -13.02 3.54 12.15
CA VAL A 121 -13.54 2.23 11.73
C VAL A 121 -12.45 1.31 11.18
N THR A 122 -11.44 1.85 10.49
CA THR A 122 -10.31 1.06 9.96
C THR A 122 -9.17 0.90 10.97
N GLY A 123 -8.88 1.94 11.76
CA GLY A 123 -7.81 1.96 12.74
C GLY A 123 -8.11 1.14 14.00
N PHE A 124 -9.35 1.17 14.50
CA PHE A 124 -9.73 0.43 15.71
C PHE A 124 -9.55 -1.10 15.57
N PRO A 125 -10.06 -1.78 14.53
CA PRO A 125 -9.82 -3.22 14.37
C PRO A 125 -8.33 -3.51 14.10
N THR A 126 -7.62 -2.62 13.40
CA THR A 126 -6.17 -2.75 13.18
C THR A 126 -5.40 -2.69 14.50
N ALA A 127 -5.74 -1.77 15.39
CA ALA A 127 -5.13 -1.65 16.71
C ALA A 127 -5.42 -2.87 17.60
N ILE A 128 -6.65 -3.41 17.55
CA ILE A 128 -7.00 -4.65 18.25
C ILE A 128 -6.20 -5.83 17.70
N CYS A 129 -6.09 -5.97 16.38
CA CYS A 129 -5.30 -7.02 15.75
C CYS A 129 -3.82 -6.91 16.13
N ALA A 130 -3.27 -5.69 16.18
CA ALA A 130 -1.89 -5.46 16.60
C ALA A 130 -1.64 -5.81 18.07
N LEU A 131 -2.67 -5.79 18.93
CA LEU A 131 -2.56 -6.15 20.35
C LEU A 131 -2.69 -7.66 20.60
N LEU A 132 -3.48 -8.35 19.78
CA LEU A 132 -3.88 -9.74 20.03
C LEU A 132 -3.15 -10.77 19.16
N VAL A 133 -2.55 -10.36 18.04
CA VAL A 133 -2.02 -11.30 17.04
C VAL A 133 -0.51 -11.11 16.85
N GLU A 134 0.22 -12.22 16.77
CA GLU A 134 1.65 -12.25 16.49
C GLU A 134 1.97 -11.83 15.04
N PHE A 135 3.15 -11.26 14.83
CA PHE A 135 3.56 -10.74 13.51
C PHE A 135 3.68 -11.82 12.42
N ALA A 136 4.15 -13.02 12.77
CA ALA A 136 4.39 -14.11 11.82
C ALA A 136 3.13 -14.50 11.01
N PRO A 137 2.00 -14.89 11.64
CA PRO A 137 0.79 -15.21 10.89
C PRO A 137 0.20 -14.01 10.14
N LEU A 138 0.40 -12.78 10.65
CA LEU A 138 -0.01 -11.57 9.95
C LEU A 138 0.72 -11.41 8.62
N ALA A 139 2.03 -11.60 8.62
CA ALA A 139 2.85 -11.48 7.41
C ALA A 139 2.45 -12.53 6.35
N GLU A 140 2.09 -13.74 6.77
CA GLU A 140 1.62 -14.81 5.87
C GLU A 140 0.29 -14.44 5.21
N ILE A 141 -0.69 -13.98 5.99
CA ILE A 141 -2.01 -13.58 5.48
C ILE A 141 -1.89 -12.39 4.53
N VAL A 142 -1.06 -11.39 4.88
CA VAL A 142 -0.82 -10.21 4.03
C VAL A 142 -0.16 -10.62 2.71
N SER A 143 0.83 -11.50 2.76
CA SER A 143 1.52 -11.98 1.56
C SER A 143 0.58 -12.79 0.65
N ALA A 144 -0.23 -13.69 1.24
CA ALA A 144 -1.25 -14.43 0.51
C ALA A 144 -2.31 -13.51 -0.12
N GLY A 145 -2.74 -12.47 0.61
CA GLY A 145 -3.66 -11.45 0.09
C GLY A 145 -3.09 -10.66 -1.07
N ALA A 146 -1.83 -10.22 -0.96
CA ALA A 146 -1.13 -9.51 -2.03
C ALA A 146 -0.96 -10.37 -3.30
N LEU A 147 -0.59 -11.65 -3.14
CA LEU A 147 -0.50 -12.60 -4.25
C LEU A 147 -1.85 -12.83 -4.93
N CYS A 148 -2.93 -12.94 -4.15
CA CYS A 148 -4.28 -13.06 -4.68
C CYS A 148 -4.69 -11.81 -5.47
N SER A 149 -4.41 -10.61 -4.94
CA SER A 149 -4.67 -9.34 -5.62
C SER A 149 -3.89 -9.23 -6.95
N PHE A 150 -2.60 -9.55 -6.97
CA PHE A 150 -1.83 -9.54 -8.22
C PHE A 150 -2.31 -10.59 -9.21
N SER A 151 -2.70 -11.77 -8.75
CA SER A 151 -3.28 -12.79 -9.62
C SER A 151 -4.58 -12.30 -10.27
N LEU A 152 -5.45 -11.63 -9.51
CA LEU A 152 -6.67 -11.01 -10.03
C LEU A 152 -6.37 -9.88 -11.03
N VAL A 153 -5.40 -9.02 -10.75
CA VAL A 153 -4.97 -7.97 -11.68
C VAL A 153 -4.42 -8.57 -12.97
N CYS A 154 -3.57 -9.60 -12.89
CA CYS A 154 -3.08 -10.31 -14.08
C CYS A 154 -4.22 -10.96 -14.87
N ALA A 155 -5.19 -11.59 -14.20
CA ALA A 155 -6.37 -12.15 -14.86
C ALA A 155 -7.23 -11.08 -15.54
N ALA A 156 -7.47 -9.95 -14.85
CA ALA A 156 -8.20 -8.81 -15.40
C ALA A 156 -7.50 -8.21 -16.63
N LEU A 157 -6.17 -8.13 -16.64
CA LEU A 157 -5.41 -7.70 -17.81
C LEU A 157 -5.53 -8.66 -19.00
N VAL A 158 -5.57 -9.97 -18.75
CA VAL A 158 -5.81 -10.98 -19.81
C VAL A 158 -7.22 -10.85 -20.38
N LEU A 159 -8.23 -10.70 -19.52
CA LEU A 159 -9.62 -10.46 -19.94
C LEU A 159 -9.74 -9.16 -20.76
N LEU A 160 -9.05 -8.09 -20.37
CA LEU A 160 -9.04 -6.84 -21.11
C LEU A 160 -8.34 -6.98 -22.48
N ARG A 161 -7.35 -7.87 -22.59
CA ARG A 161 -6.62 -8.10 -23.84
C ARG A 161 -7.39 -8.98 -24.83
N TYR A 162 -8.25 -9.87 -24.33
CA TYR A 162 -9.15 -10.69 -25.13
C TYR A 162 -10.60 -10.27 -24.85
N PRO A 163 -11.10 -9.18 -25.47
CA PRO A 163 -12.52 -8.87 -25.41
C PRO A 163 -13.27 -10.03 -26.07
N CYS A 164 -13.80 -10.93 -25.24
CA CYS A 164 -14.87 -11.81 -25.67
C CYS A 164 -16.04 -10.90 -26.08
N SER A 165 -16.81 -11.29 -27.10
CA SER A 165 -17.97 -10.53 -27.60
C SER A 165 -19.05 -10.25 -26.54
N ASP A 166 -18.91 -10.77 -25.32
CA ASP A 166 -19.70 -10.52 -24.10
C ASP A 166 -19.26 -9.30 -23.27
N SER A 167 -18.19 -8.60 -23.67
CA SER A 167 -17.67 -7.44 -22.90
C SER A 167 -18.64 -6.25 -22.89
N ASP A 168 -19.61 -6.22 -23.80
CA ASP A 168 -20.63 -5.18 -23.87
C ASP A 168 -21.56 -5.22 -22.64
N ASP A 169 -21.81 -6.38 -22.03
CA ASP A 169 -22.66 -6.52 -20.83
C ASP A 169 -21.95 -6.11 -19.53
N VAL A 170 -20.64 -6.32 -19.44
CA VAL A 170 -19.83 -5.88 -18.29
C VAL A 170 -19.53 -4.38 -18.39
N VAL A 171 -19.23 -3.88 -19.59
CA VAL A 171 -19.01 -2.44 -19.81
C VAL A 171 -20.32 -1.66 -19.69
N THR A 172 -21.46 -2.17 -20.18
CA THR A 172 -22.77 -1.54 -19.87
C THR A 172 -23.15 -1.69 -18.41
N GLY A 173 -22.76 -2.77 -17.73
CA GLY A 173 -22.86 -2.90 -16.27
C GLY A 173 -22.12 -1.78 -15.53
N VAL A 174 -20.84 -1.57 -15.82
CA VAL A 174 -20.04 -0.50 -15.22
C VAL A 174 -20.52 0.89 -15.66
N ALA A 175 -20.86 1.06 -16.95
CA ALA A 175 -21.41 2.30 -17.49
C ALA A 175 -22.83 2.61 -17.01
N SER A 176 -23.57 1.65 -16.43
CA SER A 176 -24.85 1.87 -15.76
C SER A 176 -24.68 2.25 -14.29
N VAL A 177 -23.53 1.93 -13.68
CA VAL A 177 -23.14 2.41 -12.34
C VAL A 177 -22.64 3.87 -12.40
N GLN A 178 -21.89 4.25 -13.44
CA GLN A 178 -21.37 5.62 -13.61
C GLN A 178 -22.44 6.75 -13.56
N PRO A 179 -23.62 6.66 -14.23
CA PRO A 179 -24.64 7.70 -14.18
C PRO A 179 -25.39 7.74 -12.84
N ALA A 180 -25.32 6.69 -12.01
CA ALA A 180 -25.88 6.71 -10.66
C ALA A 180 -24.97 7.44 -9.66
N VAL A 181 -23.66 7.46 -9.89
CA VAL A 181 -22.67 8.20 -9.07
C VAL A 181 -22.57 9.67 -9.48
N LEU A 182 -22.74 10.00 -10.77
CA LEU A 182 -22.74 11.40 -11.25
C LEU A 182 -24.09 12.12 -11.05
N GLY A 183 -24.70 11.95 -9.88
CA GLY A 183 -25.89 12.67 -9.44
C GLY A 183 -25.55 14.01 -8.79
N ARG A 184 -25.11 15.00 -9.58
CA ARG A 184 -25.34 16.47 -9.49
C ARG A 184 -24.09 17.29 -9.86
N PRO A 185 -24.20 18.25 -10.80
CA PRO A 185 -23.26 19.36 -10.88
C PRO A 185 -23.51 20.31 -9.70
N THR A 186 -22.66 20.29 -8.68
CA THR A 186 -22.54 21.40 -7.73
C THR A 186 -21.74 22.53 -8.37
N HIS A 187 -22.39 23.23 -9.31
CA HIS A 187 -22.11 24.64 -9.52
C HIS A 187 -22.66 25.42 -8.32
N GLU A 188 -21.88 25.57 -7.26
CA GLU A 188 -22.10 26.63 -6.27
C GLU A 188 -20.77 27.29 -5.89
N GLY A 189 -20.53 28.43 -6.54
CA GLY A 189 -20.10 29.66 -5.88
C GLY A 189 -18.79 29.65 -5.10
N PHE A 190 -17.67 29.69 -5.81
CA PHE A 190 -16.48 30.39 -5.30
C PHE A 190 -16.52 31.83 -5.82
N LYS A 191 -16.94 32.77 -4.96
CA LYS A 191 -16.59 34.19 -5.00
C LYS A 191 -15.94 34.53 -3.68
#